data_AF-A0A1M5YHM6-F1
#
_entry.id   AF-A0A1M5YHM6-F1
#
_cell.length_a   1.000
_cell.length_b   1.000
_cell.length_c   1.000
_cell.angle_alpha   90.00
_cell.angle_beta   90.00
_cell.angle_gamma   90.00
#
_symmetry.space_group_name_H-M   'P 1'
#
loop_
_entity.id
_entity.type
_entity.pdbx_description
1 polymer ?
#
loop_
_entity_poly.entity_id
_entity_poly.type
_entity_poly.pdbx_seq_one_letter_code
_entity_poly.pdbx_strand_id
1 'polypeptide(L)'
;MFCYGLLGVSSFINHHRVCGYCHISYRSESVGSYGYTFYSQVGTSPDANGCDVSASTTVVSNTNVPTGYMGAQAYLYDASDGSLWFSSGWAYNGSLRNTVFATHSTYVINGNGWYWFGNGDVQLWNGYSYVLYPTYNTPNIESATSKTSKVESNNSAAAYGINNNNQTFGSTAKAQSINTAPDLIYARGIDGTYGYVYKTDIYNAGRISSPEEAMNASVPQTISLYASDGTTVIGSFGIGA
;
A
#
# COMPACT_ATOMS: atom_id res chain seq x y z
N MET A 1 19.66 7.39 -3.50
CA MET A 1 19.29 8.57 -4.29
C MET A 1 19.81 8.38 -5.71
N PHE A 2 18.97 7.87 -6.63
CA PHE A 2 19.09 8.01 -8.08
C PHE A 2 17.73 7.65 -8.69
N CYS A 3 17.01 8.64 -9.22
CA CYS A 3 15.91 8.47 -10.18
C CYS A 3 16.49 8.82 -11.55
N TYR A 4 16.40 7.92 -12.54
CA TYR A 4 16.72 8.25 -13.92
C TYR A 4 15.48 8.82 -14.60
N GLY A 5 15.47 10.14 -14.82
CA GLY A 5 14.55 10.78 -15.76
C GLY A 5 15.12 10.67 -17.17
N LEU A 6 14.43 9.96 -18.05
CA LEU A 6 14.69 10.02 -19.49
C LEU A 6 14.09 11.33 -20.02
N LEU A 7 14.94 12.34 -20.17
CA LEU A 7 14.63 13.58 -20.89
C LEU A 7 14.59 13.31 -22.40
N GLY A 8 13.39 13.01 -22.92
CA GLY A 8 13.09 13.12 -24.33
C GLY A 8 12.57 14.53 -24.64
N VAL A 9 13.43 15.39 -25.19
CA VAL A 9 13.04 16.74 -25.63
C VAL A 9 12.35 16.62 -27.00
N SER A 10 11.06 16.96 -27.08
CA SER A 10 10.49 17.51 -28.32
C SER A 10 9.43 18.55 -27.99
N SER A 11 9.73 19.78 -28.41
CA SER A 11 8.90 20.98 -28.36
C SER A 11 7.47 20.77 -28.87
N PHE A 12 6.45 21.28 -28.16
CA PHE A 12 5.40 22.21 -28.62
C PHE A 12 4.30 22.36 -27.53
N ILE A 13 4.20 23.58 -26.95
CA ILE A 13 3.02 24.29 -26.43
C ILE A 13 2.10 23.60 -25.38
N ASN A 14 2.11 24.17 -24.16
CA ASN A 14 1.05 24.21 -23.13
C ASN A 14 0.37 22.91 -22.65
N HIS A 15 0.95 22.28 -21.62
CA HIS A 15 0.36 22.06 -20.29
C HIS A 15 1.41 21.33 -19.46
N HIS A 16 1.60 21.70 -18.19
CA HIS A 16 2.55 21.06 -17.28
C HIS A 16 2.23 19.57 -17.10
N ARG A 17 2.84 18.71 -17.91
CA ARG A 17 2.81 17.25 -17.77
C ARG A 17 4.14 16.82 -17.17
N VAL A 18 4.25 16.84 -15.84
CA VAL A 18 5.40 16.27 -15.14
C VAL A 18 4.93 15.00 -14.45
N CYS A 19 5.42 13.85 -14.88
CA CYS A 19 5.36 12.61 -14.12
C CYS A 19 6.59 11.74 -14.41
N GLY A 20 6.88 10.86 -13.47
CA GLY A 20 8.18 10.19 -13.30
C GLY A 20 8.71 10.26 -11.87
N TYR A 21 7.87 10.61 -10.88
CA TYR A 21 8.27 10.60 -9.48
C TYR A 21 8.06 9.21 -8.90
N CYS A 22 9.16 8.63 -8.44
CA CYS A 22 9.16 7.41 -7.64
C CYS A 22 9.85 7.75 -6.33
N HIS A 23 9.15 7.55 -5.23
CA HIS A 23 9.71 7.69 -3.89
C HIS A 23 9.91 6.34 -3.24
N ILE A 24 10.98 6.19 -2.46
CA ILE A 24 11.39 4.92 -1.89
C ILE A 24 11.92 5.11 -0.47
N SER A 25 11.53 4.22 0.43
CA SER A 25 11.99 4.20 1.81
C SER A 25 12.44 2.78 2.18
N TYR A 26 13.70 2.62 2.57
CA TYR A 26 14.32 1.31 2.81
C TYR A 26 14.40 0.95 4.29
N ARG A 27 14.34 -0.36 4.56
CA ARG A 27 14.61 -0.98 5.85
C ARG A 27 15.37 -2.27 5.61
N SER A 28 16.25 -2.65 6.54
CA SER A 28 17.04 -3.89 6.44
C SER A 28 16.99 -4.64 7.74
N GLU A 29 16.86 -5.96 7.66
CA GLU A 29 16.75 -6.87 8.80
C GLU A 29 17.47 -8.19 8.51
N SER A 30 17.93 -8.89 9.54
CA SER A 30 18.47 -10.25 9.43
C SER A 30 17.53 -11.23 10.10
N VAL A 31 17.10 -12.27 9.37
CA VAL A 31 16.17 -13.29 9.86
C VAL A 31 16.72 -14.67 9.52
N GLY A 32 17.02 -15.45 10.56
CA GLY A 32 17.75 -16.71 10.40
C GLY A 32 19.16 -16.47 9.84
N SER A 33 19.50 -17.16 8.75
CA SER A 33 20.78 -17.04 8.04
C SER A 33 20.77 -16.03 6.88
N TYR A 34 19.66 -15.30 6.68
CA TYR A 34 19.46 -14.44 5.53
C TYR A 34 19.37 -12.96 5.94
N GLY A 35 20.00 -12.11 5.14
CA GLY A 35 19.87 -10.65 5.24
C GLY A 35 18.86 -10.17 4.21
N TYR A 36 17.93 -9.32 4.64
CA TYR A 36 16.87 -8.76 3.80
C TYR A 36 16.93 -7.24 3.78
N THR A 37 16.66 -6.66 2.62
CA THR A 37 16.37 -5.25 2.42
C THR A 37 15.01 -5.15 1.77
N PHE A 38 14.14 -4.32 2.31
CA PHE A 38 12.80 -4.14 1.79
C PHE A 38 12.39 -2.67 1.82
N TYR A 39 11.49 -2.32 0.91
CA TYR A 39 11.08 -0.95 0.70
C TYR A 39 9.70 -0.87 0.08
N SER A 40 9.03 0.25 0.32
CA SER A 40 7.82 0.62 -0.41
C SER A 40 8.12 1.71 -1.43
N GLN A 41 7.36 1.70 -2.51
CA GLN A 41 7.44 2.64 -3.60
C GLN A 41 6.04 3.10 -3.99
N VAL A 42 5.91 4.38 -4.32
CA VAL A 42 4.73 4.95 -4.99
C VAL A 42 5.20 5.61 -6.28
N GLY A 43 4.42 5.48 -7.34
CA GLY A 43 4.76 5.98 -8.67
C GLY A 43 3.52 6.43 -9.45
N THR A 44 3.73 7.35 -10.39
CA THR A 44 2.66 7.89 -11.25
C THR A 44 3.05 7.90 -12.73
N SER A 45 2.09 7.58 -13.60
CA SER A 45 2.24 7.57 -15.05
C SER A 45 0.99 8.18 -15.73
N PRO A 46 1.05 9.43 -16.21
CA PRO A 46 -0.06 10.18 -16.73
C PRO A 46 -0.23 9.95 -18.22
N ASP A 47 -1.46 10.09 -18.68
CA ASP A 47 -1.79 10.13 -20.09
C ASP A 47 -2.63 11.38 -20.43
N ALA A 48 -3.33 11.37 -21.56
CA ALA A 48 -4.18 12.50 -21.97
C ALA A 48 -5.44 12.66 -21.11
N ASN A 49 -5.90 11.60 -20.45
CA ASN A 49 -7.20 11.49 -19.81
C ASN A 49 -7.08 11.37 -18.27
N GLY A 50 -5.90 11.02 -17.75
CA GLY A 50 -5.71 10.75 -16.34
C GLY A 50 -4.28 10.37 -15.97
N CYS A 51 -4.16 9.58 -14.90
CA CYS A 51 -2.91 9.15 -14.30
C CYS A 51 -3.05 7.77 -13.66
N ASP A 52 -2.21 6.84 -14.10
CA ASP A 52 -1.96 5.59 -13.37
C ASP A 52 -1.17 5.91 -12.11
N VAL A 53 -1.66 5.44 -10.97
CA VAL A 53 -1.00 5.53 -9.67
C VAL A 53 -0.74 4.12 -9.18
N SER A 54 0.51 3.83 -8.87
CA SER A 54 0.92 2.51 -8.38
C SER A 54 1.57 2.60 -7.01
N ALA A 55 1.29 1.63 -6.15
CA ALA A 55 2.10 1.34 -4.97
C ALA A 55 2.74 -0.05 -5.11
N SER A 56 3.93 -0.21 -4.54
CA SER A 56 4.58 -1.51 -4.43
C SER A 56 5.37 -1.63 -3.14
N THR A 57 5.54 -2.88 -2.71
CA THR A 57 6.45 -3.27 -1.64
C THR A 57 7.35 -4.37 -2.16
N THR A 58 8.66 -4.15 -2.09
CA THR A 58 9.67 -5.10 -2.59
C THR A 58 10.52 -5.59 -1.45
N VAL A 59 10.82 -6.88 -1.45
CA VAL A 59 11.73 -7.55 -0.53
C VAL A 59 12.84 -8.18 -1.34
N VAL A 60 14.08 -7.87 -0.99
CA VAL A 60 15.29 -8.39 -1.60
C VAL A 60 16.14 -9.05 -0.53
N SER A 61 16.52 -10.31 -0.74
CA SER A 61 17.49 -10.99 0.11
C SER A 61 18.89 -10.93 -0.50
N ASN A 62 19.91 -11.05 0.36
CA ASN A 62 21.32 -11.10 -0.05
C ASN A 62 21.69 -12.35 -0.86
N THR A 63 20.87 -13.38 -0.82
CA THR A 63 21.02 -14.63 -1.58
C THR A 63 19.64 -15.21 -1.92
N ASN A 64 19.58 -16.23 -2.78
CA ASN A 64 18.33 -16.94 -3.02
C ASN A 64 17.83 -17.61 -1.75
N VAL A 65 16.53 -17.45 -1.48
CA VAL A 65 15.83 -18.09 -0.37
C VAL A 65 14.83 -19.13 -0.89
N PRO A 66 14.52 -20.18 -0.12
CA PRO A 66 13.51 -21.17 -0.48
C PRO A 66 12.13 -20.54 -0.73
N THR A 67 11.28 -21.27 -1.48
CA THR A 67 9.87 -20.90 -1.73
C THR A 67 9.16 -20.53 -0.43
N GLY A 68 8.39 -19.45 -0.45
CA GLY A 68 7.60 -18.97 0.68
C GLY A 68 8.37 -18.22 1.77
N TYR A 69 9.69 -18.09 1.69
CA TYR A 69 10.46 -17.45 2.77
C TYR A 69 10.28 -15.92 2.84
N MET A 70 9.83 -15.29 1.77
CA MET A 70 9.54 -13.85 1.71
C MET A 70 8.11 -13.62 1.24
N GLY A 71 7.39 -12.79 1.97
CA GLY A 71 6.10 -12.25 1.61
C GLY A 71 6.11 -10.72 1.63
N ALA A 72 5.35 -10.10 0.73
CA ALA A 72 5.14 -8.66 0.67
C ALA A 72 3.65 -8.34 0.49
N GLN A 73 3.21 -7.23 1.08
CA GLN A 73 1.88 -6.65 0.86
C GLN A 73 2.05 -5.14 0.74
N ALA A 74 1.45 -4.53 -0.27
CA ALA A 74 1.51 -3.11 -0.55
C ALA A 74 0.16 -2.42 -0.29
N TYR A 75 0.23 -1.17 0.13
CA TYR A 75 -0.93 -0.31 0.37
C TYR A 75 -0.72 1.04 -0.32
N LEU A 76 -1.81 1.60 -0.86
CA LEU A 76 -1.86 2.95 -1.42
C LEU A 76 -2.88 3.78 -0.65
N TYR A 77 -2.49 4.98 -0.24
CA TYR A 77 -3.33 5.91 0.50
C TYR A 77 -3.46 7.24 -0.20
N ASP A 78 -4.67 7.81 -0.13
CA ASP A 78 -4.88 9.24 -0.36
C ASP A 78 -4.39 10.02 0.86
N ALA A 79 -3.35 10.84 0.73
CA ALA A 79 -2.87 11.65 1.84
C ALA A 79 -3.75 12.87 2.13
N SER A 80 -4.71 13.22 1.28
CA SER A 80 -5.61 14.35 1.52
C SER A 80 -6.61 14.07 2.64
N ASP A 81 -7.15 12.85 2.68
CA ASP A 81 -8.13 12.40 3.67
C ASP A 81 -7.68 11.18 4.49
N GLY A 82 -6.56 10.55 4.12
CA GLY A 82 -6.01 9.38 4.77
C GLY A 82 -6.73 8.08 4.40
N SER A 83 -7.60 8.06 3.39
CA SER A 83 -8.31 6.85 2.97
C SER A 83 -7.35 5.83 2.35
N LEU A 84 -7.52 4.56 2.73
CA LEU A 84 -6.91 3.46 2.02
C LEU A 84 -7.63 3.31 0.67
N TRP A 85 -6.87 3.44 -0.41
CA TRP A 85 -7.38 3.25 -1.76
C TRP A 85 -7.26 1.83 -2.24
N PHE A 86 -6.22 1.11 -1.79
CA PHE A 86 -5.93 -0.21 -2.30
C PHE A 86 -5.03 -1.02 -1.36
N SER A 87 -5.19 -2.35 -1.38
CA SER A 87 -4.24 -3.32 -0.83
C SER A 87 -3.96 -4.48 -1.77
N SER A 88 -2.69 -4.87 -1.95
CA SER A 88 -2.32 -5.96 -2.88
C SER A 88 -2.68 -7.35 -2.42
N GLY A 89 -3.04 -7.50 -1.14
CA GLY A 89 -2.88 -8.78 -0.45
C GLY A 89 -1.42 -9.23 -0.45
N TRP A 90 -1.20 -10.41 0.13
CA TRP A 90 0.13 -11.00 0.25
C TRP A 90 0.58 -11.68 -1.05
N ALA A 91 1.79 -11.34 -1.48
CA ALA A 91 2.52 -12.05 -2.51
C ALA A 91 3.76 -12.72 -1.91
N TYR A 92 3.95 -14.01 -2.17
CA TYR A 92 5.12 -14.77 -1.71
C TYR A 92 5.99 -15.24 -2.88
N ASN A 93 7.27 -15.48 -2.62
CA ASN A 93 8.15 -16.08 -3.62
C ASN A 93 7.73 -17.53 -3.91
N GLY A 94 7.19 -17.80 -5.11
CA GLY A 94 6.79 -19.15 -5.54
C GLY A 94 7.94 -20.07 -5.99
N SER A 95 9.19 -19.62 -5.88
CA SER A 95 10.38 -20.40 -6.26
C SER A 95 11.62 -19.91 -5.51
N LEU A 96 12.71 -20.67 -5.64
CA LEU A 96 14.04 -20.29 -5.15
C LEU A 96 14.51 -19.00 -5.85
N ARG A 97 14.41 -17.86 -5.16
CA ARG A 97 14.73 -16.51 -5.68
C ARG A 97 15.19 -15.60 -4.55
N ASN A 98 15.79 -14.46 -4.90
CA ASN A 98 16.23 -13.46 -3.95
C ASN A 98 15.37 -12.18 -3.95
N THR A 99 14.21 -12.20 -4.60
CA THR A 99 13.32 -11.04 -4.67
C THR A 99 11.86 -11.47 -4.76
N VAL A 100 10.99 -10.75 -4.05
CA VAL A 100 9.53 -10.77 -4.22
C VAL A 100 9.05 -9.32 -4.19
N PHE A 101 7.99 -9.02 -4.94
CA PHE A 101 7.33 -7.73 -4.88
C PHE A 101 5.82 -7.94 -4.94
N ALA A 102 5.10 -7.09 -4.22
CA ALA A 102 3.65 -6.94 -4.34
C ALA A 102 3.38 -5.55 -4.89
N THR A 103 2.49 -5.43 -5.85
CA THR A 103 2.18 -4.15 -6.49
C THR A 103 0.74 -4.12 -6.96
N HIS A 104 0.24 -2.91 -7.17
CA HIS A 104 -0.95 -2.68 -7.96
C HIS A 104 -0.94 -1.26 -8.49
N SER A 105 -1.70 -1.07 -9.56
CA SER A 105 -1.92 0.20 -10.22
C SER A 105 -3.42 0.45 -10.36
N THR A 106 -3.83 1.69 -10.12
CA THR A 106 -5.18 2.15 -10.41
C THR A 106 -5.14 3.43 -11.22
N TYR A 107 -6.19 3.70 -11.97
CA TYR A 107 -6.26 4.81 -12.90
C TYR A 107 -7.15 5.92 -12.37
N VAL A 108 -6.64 7.16 -12.38
CA VAL A 108 -7.33 8.34 -11.87
C VAL A 108 -7.57 9.34 -12.99
N ILE A 109 -8.84 9.70 -13.22
CA ILE A 109 -9.20 10.71 -14.23
C ILE A 109 -8.80 12.11 -13.73
N ASN A 110 -8.30 12.94 -14.65
CA ASN A 110 -7.90 14.32 -14.34
C ASN A 110 -9.08 15.14 -13.80
N GLY A 111 -8.97 15.66 -12.58
CA GLY A 111 -10.03 16.49 -11.99
C GLY A 111 -9.70 17.11 -10.63
N ASN A 112 -8.94 16.43 -9.78
CA ASN A 112 -8.55 16.92 -8.45
C ASN A 112 -7.04 16.74 -8.25
N GLY A 113 -6.39 17.69 -7.57
CA GLY A 113 -4.97 17.57 -7.22
C GLY A 113 -4.74 16.28 -6.45
N TRP A 114 -3.84 15.43 -6.94
CA TRP A 114 -3.60 14.13 -6.32
C TRP A 114 -2.48 14.20 -5.29
N TYR A 115 -2.67 13.51 -4.17
CA TYR A 115 -1.73 13.47 -3.05
C TYR A 115 -1.66 12.03 -2.52
N TRP A 116 -0.62 11.28 -2.90
CA TRP A 116 -0.55 9.83 -2.61
C TRP A 116 0.70 9.46 -1.82
N PHE A 117 0.60 8.43 -0.99
CA PHE A 117 1.76 7.73 -0.49
C PHE A 117 1.48 6.24 -0.37
N GLY A 118 2.55 5.46 -0.39
CA GLY A 118 2.50 4.02 -0.21
C GLY A 118 3.22 3.59 1.06
N ASN A 119 2.79 2.47 1.60
CA ASN A 119 3.57 1.66 2.51
C ASN A 119 3.18 0.18 2.32
N GLY A 120 3.54 -0.67 3.26
CA GLY A 120 3.38 -2.11 3.10
C GLY A 120 3.94 -2.88 4.27
N ASP A 121 3.62 -4.17 4.31
CA ASP A 121 4.12 -5.13 5.28
C ASP A 121 4.92 -6.23 4.60
N VAL A 122 5.84 -6.81 5.37
CA VAL A 122 6.76 -7.85 4.94
C VAL A 122 6.70 -9.01 5.92
N GLN A 123 6.61 -10.23 5.40
CA GLN A 123 6.70 -11.46 6.18
C GLN A 123 7.98 -12.22 5.81
N LEU A 124 8.81 -12.49 6.81
CA LEU A 124 10.07 -13.23 6.65
C LEU A 124 10.04 -14.50 7.48
N TRP A 125 10.28 -15.65 6.85
CA TRP A 125 10.31 -16.93 7.53
C TRP A 125 11.61 -17.09 8.33
N ASN A 126 11.50 -17.37 9.64
CA ASN A 126 12.65 -17.56 10.52
C ASN A 126 13.05 -19.04 10.72
N GLY A 127 12.37 -19.98 10.08
CA GLY A 127 12.51 -21.42 10.30
C GLY A 127 11.35 -22.06 11.08
N TYR A 128 10.58 -21.26 11.81
CA TYR A 128 9.48 -21.71 12.68
C TYR A 128 8.17 -20.94 12.43
N SER A 129 8.28 -19.64 12.17
CA SER A 129 7.15 -18.75 11.93
C SER A 129 7.55 -17.55 11.07
N TYR A 130 6.56 -16.84 10.56
CA TYR A 130 6.78 -15.55 9.92
C TYR A 130 6.95 -14.43 10.94
N VAL A 131 8.03 -13.68 10.78
CA VAL A 131 8.25 -12.40 11.45
C VAL A 131 7.70 -11.29 10.55
N LEU A 132 6.86 -10.42 11.13
CA LEU A 132 6.23 -9.31 10.42
C LEU A 132 7.05 -8.03 10.60
N TYR A 133 7.32 -7.34 9.50
CA TYR A 133 7.97 -6.04 9.49
C TYR A 133 7.18 -5.03 8.65
N PRO A 134 6.86 -3.85 9.21
CA PRO A 134 6.32 -2.76 8.40
C PRO A 134 7.43 -2.11 7.58
N THR A 135 7.09 -1.64 6.39
CA THR A 135 7.90 -0.68 5.65
C THR A 135 7.65 0.74 6.16
N TYR A 136 8.56 1.66 5.85
CA TYR A 136 8.30 3.09 6.07
C TYR A 136 7.36 3.64 5.02
N ASN A 137 6.57 4.66 5.38
CA ASN A 137 5.83 5.45 4.40
C ASN A 137 6.79 6.03 3.36
N THR A 138 6.38 6.00 2.10
CA THR A 138 7.03 6.80 1.07
C THR A 138 6.79 8.28 1.35
N PRO A 139 7.69 9.17 0.91
CA PRO A 139 7.30 10.54 0.63
C PRO A 139 6.04 10.62 -0.23
N ASN A 140 5.27 11.69 -0.03
CA ASN A 140 4.04 11.91 -0.78
C ASN A 140 4.36 12.33 -2.22
N ILE A 141 3.63 11.79 -3.19
CA ILE A 141 3.58 12.32 -4.55
C ILE A 141 2.43 13.31 -4.63
N GLU A 142 2.71 14.52 -5.11
CA GLU A 142 1.73 15.58 -5.31
C GLU A 142 1.64 16.03 -6.77
N SER A 143 0.45 16.40 -7.24
CA SER A 143 0.30 17.04 -8.56
C SER A 143 0.96 18.42 -8.57
N ALA A 144 1.64 18.78 -9.66
CA ALA A 144 2.13 20.14 -9.89
C ALA A 144 1.00 21.21 -9.93
N THR A 145 -0.26 20.80 -10.15
CA THR A 145 -1.44 21.69 -10.15
C THR A 145 -2.08 21.87 -8.77
N SER A 146 -1.53 21.24 -7.72
CA SER A 146 -2.00 21.36 -6.33
C SER A 146 -1.66 22.75 -5.75
N LYS A 147 -2.26 23.83 -6.29
CA LYS A 147 -2.31 25.12 -5.61
C LYS A 147 -3.43 25.08 -4.57
N THR A 148 -3.20 24.39 -3.47
CA THR A 148 -3.98 24.60 -2.25
C THR A 148 -3.08 24.30 -1.06
N SER A 149 -3.11 25.27 -0.13
CA SER A 149 -2.32 25.40 1.07
C SER A 149 -1.89 24.07 1.68
N LYS A 150 -0.59 23.95 2.01
CA LYS A 150 -0.14 23.03 3.05
C LYS A 150 -1.09 23.17 4.22
N VAL A 151 -2.02 22.23 4.39
CA VAL A 151 -2.67 22.05 5.67
C VAL A 151 -1.53 21.56 6.54
N GLU A 152 -0.92 22.50 7.26
CA GLU A 152 0.00 22.16 8.33
C GLU A 152 -0.70 21.10 9.17
N SER A 153 -0.02 19.97 9.28
CA SER A 153 -0.50 18.82 10.02
C SER A 153 -0.71 19.26 11.47
N ASN A 154 -1.93 19.66 11.81
CA ASN A 154 -2.35 19.71 13.19
C ASN A 154 -2.10 18.31 13.75
N ASN A 155 -1.21 18.30 14.73
CA ASN A 155 -0.58 17.12 15.29
C ASN A 155 -1.57 16.38 16.20
N SER A 156 -2.65 15.88 15.59
CA SER A 156 -3.54 14.91 16.20
C SER A 156 -3.31 13.62 15.44
N ALA A 157 -2.64 12.66 16.08
CA ALA A 157 -2.87 11.25 15.74
C ALA A 157 -4.40 11.10 15.72
N ALA A 158 -4.98 10.79 14.56
CA ALA A 158 -6.43 10.75 14.41
C ALA A 158 -6.98 9.87 15.53
N ALA A 159 -7.66 10.47 16.50
CA ALA A 159 -8.29 9.72 17.58
C ALA A 159 -9.32 8.82 16.90
N TYR A 160 -9.11 7.51 16.96
CA TYR A 160 -10.05 6.57 16.38
C TYR A 160 -11.41 6.74 17.05
N GLY A 161 -12.46 6.74 16.24
CA GLY A 161 -13.81 6.62 16.76
C GLY A 161 -14.03 5.23 17.33
N ILE A 162 -14.96 5.10 18.26
CA ILE A 162 -15.43 3.80 18.76
C ILE A 162 -16.91 3.69 18.39
N ASN A 163 -17.30 2.60 17.74
CA ASN A 163 -18.70 2.35 17.38
C ASN A 163 -19.46 1.61 18.50
N ASN A 164 -20.75 1.38 18.28
CA ASN A 164 -21.62 0.69 19.26
C ASN A 164 -21.21 -0.77 19.55
N ASN A 165 -20.36 -1.36 18.71
CA ASN A 165 -19.80 -2.70 18.88
C ASN A 165 -18.43 -2.68 19.59
N ASN A 166 -18.02 -1.55 20.17
CA ASN A 166 -16.70 -1.30 20.77
C ASN A 166 -15.53 -1.51 19.79
N GLN A 167 -15.77 -1.37 18.49
CA GLN A 167 -14.73 -1.45 17.47
C GLN A 167 -14.16 -0.06 17.21
N THR A 168 -12.84 0.02 17.09
CA THR A 168 -12.15 1.24 16.68
C THR A 168 -12.26 1.46 15.18
N PHE A 169 -12.51 2.69 14.73
CA PHE A 169 -12.56 3.02 13.31
C PHE A 169 -11.81 4.32 12.98
N GLY A 170 -11.15 4.36 11.83
CA GLY A 170 -10.41 5.55 11.36
C GLY A 170 -9.37 5.24 10.29
N SER A 171 -8.59 6.25 9.91
CA SER A 171 -7.52 6.12 8.91
C SER A 171 -6.25 5.49 9.50
N THR A 172 -5.63 4.56 8.77
CA THR A 172 -4.30 4.00 9.07
C THR A 172 -3.16 4.77 8.44
N ALA A 173 -3.41 5.91 7.80
CA ALA A 173 -2.37 6.67 7.07
C ALA A 173 -1.12 6.98 7.90
N LYS A 174 -1.29 7.12 9.23
CA LYS A 174 -0.21 7.35 10.20
C LYS A 174 0.05 6.15 11.13
N ALA A 175 -0.69 5.07 11.00
CA ALA A 175 -0.45 3.84 11.77
C ALA A 175 0.85 3.20 11.26
N GLN A 176 1.77 2.92 12.17
CA GLN A 176 3.09 2.36 11.82
C GLN A 176 3.09 0.82 11.73
N SER A 177 1.98 0.17 12.10
CA SER A 177 1.83 -1.29 12.09
C SER A 177 0.36 -1.73 12.21
N ILE A 178 0.09 -2.99 11.89
CA ILE A 178 -1.18 -3.68 12.17
C ILE A 178 -1.65 -3.54 13.61
N ASN A 179 -0.73 -3.55 14.58
CA ASN A 179 -1.05 -3.50 16.01
C ASN A 179 -1.57 -2.13 16.45
N THR A 180 -1.27 -1.10 15.66
CA THR A 180 -1.70 0.28 15.89
C THR A 180 -2.87 0.71 15.00
N ALA A 181 -3.33 -0.19 14.12
CA ALA A 181 -4.43 0.06 13.21
C ALA A 181 -5.78 -0.11 13.92
N PRO A 182 -6.81 0.69 13.55
CA PRO A 182 -8.15 0.51 14.05
C PRO A 182 -8.75 -0.79 13.51
N ASP A 183 -9.77 -1.32 14.16
CA ASP A 183 -10.50 -2.52 13.72
C ASP A 183 -11.13 -2.33 12.34
N LEU A 184 -11.60 -1.11 12.07
CA LEU A 184 -12.21 -0.65 10.83
C LEU A 184 -11.36 0.46 10.19
N ILE A 185 -10.73 0.16 9.06
CA ILE A 185 -9.83 1.05 8.35
C ILE A 185 -10.62 1.87 7.34
N TYR A 186 -10.51 3.19 7.41
CA TYR A 186 -11.15 4.12 6.48
C TYR A 186 -10.61 3.89 5.06
N ALA A 187 -11.51 3.62 4.12
CA ALA A 187 -11.16 3.20 2.77
C ALA A 187 -12.13 3.75 1.72
N ARG A 188 -11.67 3.76 0.47
CA ARG A 188 -12.48 4.11 -0.70
C ARG A 188 -12.79 2.86 -1.52
N GLY A 189 -14.08 2.58 -1.71
CA GLY A 189 -14.58 1.48 -2.54
C GLY A 189 -14.31 1.66 -4.02
N ILE A 190 -14.53 0.58 -4.77
CA ILE A 190 -14.31 0.52 -6.23
C ILE A 190 -15.18 1.51 -7.03
N ASP A 191 -16.35 1.86 -6.49
CA ASP A 191 -17.31 2.81 -7.05
C ASP A 191 -17.05 4.25 -6.59
N GLY A 192 -16.01 4.46 -5.77
CA GLY A 192 -15.69 5.74 -5.16
C GLY A 192 -16.42 6.03 -3.85
N THR A 193 -17.28 5.13 -3.36
CA THR A 193 -17.96 5.26 -2.06
C THR A 193 -16.95 5.17 -0.92
N TYR A 194 -17.03 6.08 0.04
CA TYR A 194 -16.19 6.05 1.24
C TYR A 194 -16.83 5.21 2.34
N GLY A 195 -16.02 4.40 3.01
CA GLY A 195 -16.47 3.52 4.07
C GLY A 195 -15.31 2.96 4.87
N TYR A 196 -15.51 1.77 5.42
CA TYR A 196 -14.53 1.09 6.26
C TYR A 196 -14.39 -0.37 5.87
N VAL A 197 -13.18 -0.88 6.00
CA VAL A 197 -12.86 -2.29 5.78
C VAL A 197 -12.24 -2.87 7.05
N TYR A 198 -12.53 -4.14 7.34
CA TYR A 198 -11.95 -4.76 8.52
C TYR A 198 -10.43 -4.92 8.34
N LYS A 199 -9.68 -4.55 9.38
CA LYS A 199 -8.23 -4.76 9.39
C LYS A 199 -7.87 -6.22 9.11
N THR A 200 -8.61 -7.15 9.70
CA THR A 200 -8.37 -8.59 9.52
C THR A 200 -8.52 -9.03 8.08
N ASP A 201 -9.48 -8.45 7.34
CA ASP A 201 -9.73 -8.83 5.95
C ASP A 201 -8.59 -8.35 5.04
N ILE A 202 -8.05 -7.16 5.31
CA ILE A 202 -6.88 -6.64 4.61
C ILE A 202 -5.62 -7.44 4.95
N TYR A 203 -5.28 -7.54 6.24
CA TYR A 203 -4.00 -8.09 6.68
C TYR A 203 -3.91 -9.61 6.49
N ASN A 204 -5.04 -10.31 6.34
CA ASN A 204 -5.06 -11.76 6.09
C ASN A 204 -5.30 -12.11 4.61
N ALA A 205 -5.52 -11.13 3.72
CA ALA A 205 -5.77 -11.39 2.30
C ALA A 205 -4.57 -12.09 1.63
N GLY A 206 -4.71 -13.40 1.37
CA GLY A 206 -3.65 -14.23 0.82
C GLY A 206 -2.52 -14.59 1.79
N ARG A 207 -2.67 -14.29 3.08
CA ARG A 207 -1.65 -14.57 4.09
C ARG A 207 -1.51 -16.07 4.32
N ILE A 208 -0.28 -16.57 4.36
CA ILE A 208 0.03 -17.97 4.66
C ILE A 208 0.67 -18.12 6.05
N SER A 209 0.57 -19.31 6.62
CA SER A 209 1.16 -19.63 7.94
C SER A 209 2.47 -20.41 7.83
N SER A 210 2.74 -21.01 6.68
CA SER A 210 3.91 -21.84 6.43
C SER A 210 4.42 -21.69 4.98
N PRO A 211 5.72 -21.89 4.71
CA PRO A 211 6.27 -21.79 3.35
C PRO A 211 5.65 -22.76 2.35
N GLU A 212 5.18 -23.92 2.80
CA GLU A 212 4.54 -24.96 1.99
C GLU A 212 3.22 -24.48 1.35
N GLU A 213 2.55 -23.52 1.99
CA GLU A 213 1.30 -22.93 1.50
C GLU A 213 1.53 -21.87 0.39
N ALA A 214 2.77 -21.41 0.17
CA ALA A 214 3.04 -20.26 -0.70
C ALA A 214 2.56 -20.43 -2.15
N MET A 215 2.56 -21.67 -2.66
CA MET A 215 2.08 -21.97 -4.02
C MET A 215 0.55 -21.95 -4.14
N ASN A 216 -0.15 -22.02 -3.02
CA ASN A 216 -1.61 -22.06 -2.94
C ASN A 216 -2.20 -20.77 -2.32
N ALA A 217 -1.35 -19.76 -2.05
CA ALA A 217 -1.80 -18.48 -1.54
C ALA A 217 -2.78 -17.85 -2.53
N SER A 218 -4.00 -17.58 -2.07
CA SER A 218 -5.05 -16.99 -2.88
C SER A 218 -5.49 -15.67 -2.27
N VAL A 219 -5.40 -14.60 -3.06
CA VAL A 219 -5.85 -13.27 -2.67
C VAL A 219 -7.25 -13.03 -3.25
N PRO A 220 -8.26 -12.68 -2.42
CA PRO A 220 -9.56 -12.30 -2.94
C PRO A 220 -9.46 -11.01 -3.77
N GLN A 221 -10.25 -10.92 -4.84
CA GLN A 221 -10.29 -9.72 -5.70
C GLN A 221 -10.97 -8.52 -5.01
N THR A 222 -11.90 -8.81 -4.09
CA THR A 222 -12.67 -7.78 -3.38
C THR A 222 -13.01 -8.25 -1.97
N ILE A 223 -13.15 -7.30 -1.05
CA ILE A 223 -13.75 -7.48 0.27
C ILE A 223 -14.90 -6.49 0.47
N SER A 224 -15.73 -6.73 1.47
CA SER A 224 -16.88 -5.87 1.80
C SER A 224 -16.43 -4.51 2.32
N LEU A 225 -17.11 -3.45 1.88
CA LEU A 225 -16.99 -2.10 2.44
C LEU A 225 -18.18 -1.84 3.36
N TYR A 226 -17.92 -1.38 4.58
CA TYR A 226 -18.90 -1.18 5.63
C TYR A 226 -19.08 0.30 5.98
N ALA A 227 -20.22 0.64 6.58
CA ALA A 227 -20.39 1.89 7.32
C ALA A 227 -19.58 1.87 8.63
N SER A 228 -19.51 3.02 9.32
CA SER A 228 -18.78 3.13 10.60
C SER A 228 -19.34 2.25 11.74
N ASP A 229 -20.55 1.71 11.57
CA ASP A 229 -21.15 0.75 12.51
C ASP A 229 -20.48 -0.64 12.45
N GLY A 230 -19.71 -0.93 11.41
CA GLY A 230 -19.06 -2.23 11.18
C GLY A 230 -20.00 -3.34 10.72
N THR A 231 -21.30 -3.10 10.59
CA THR A 231 -22.29 -4.14 10.26
C THR A 231 -23.01 -3.89 8.96
N THR A 232 -23.21 -2.63 8.58
CA THR A 232 -23.92 -2.27 7.35
C THR A 232 -22.96 -2.31 6.17
N VAL A 233 -23.16 -3.24 5.23
CA VAL A 233 -22.41 -3.30 3.97
C VAL A 233 -22.91 -2.20 3.03
N ILE A 234 -22.01 -1.34 2.56
CA ILE A 234 -22.29 -0.19 1.69
C ILE A 234 -21.57 -0.26 0.34
N GLY A 235 -20.76 -1.29 0.11
CA GLY A 235 -20.07 -1.47 -1.17
C GLY A 235 -19.00 -2.55 -1.13
N SER A 236 -18.02 -2.43 -2.00
CA SER A 236 -16.87 -3.34 -2.09
C SER A 236 -15.56 -2.58 -2.26
N PHE A 237 -14.52 -3.11 -1.66
CA PHE A 237 -13.15 -2.59 -1.71
C PHE A 237 -12.27 -3.55 -2.50
N GLY A 238 -11.42 -3.02 -3.38
CA GLY A 238 -10.54 -3.81 -4.24
C GLY A 238 -9.32 -4.33 -3.48
N ILE A 239 -9.05 -5.63 -3.59
CA ILE A 239 -7.83 -6.26 -3.08
C ILE A 239 -7.21 -7.12 -4.19
N GLY A 240 -5.88 -7.20 -4.21
CA GLY A 240 -5.16 -8.13 -5.10
C GLY A 240 -4.28 -7.43 -6.12
N ALA A 241 -3.17 -8.06 -6.46
CA ALA A 241 -2.25 -7.62 -7.51
C ALA A 241 -2.83 -7.86 -8.92
#